data_AF-A0A7C3LKU1-F1
#
_entry.id   AF-A0A7C3LKU1-F1
#
_cell.length_a   1.000
_cell.length_b   1.000
_cell.length_c   1.000
_cell.angle_alpha   90.00
_cell.angle_beta   90.00
_cell.angle_gamma   90.00
#
_symmetry.space_group_name_H-M   'P 1'
#
loop_
_entity.id
_entity.type
_entity.pdbx_description
1 polymer ?
#
loop_
_entity_poly.entity_id
_entity_poly.type
_entity_poly.pdbx_seq_one_letter_code
_entity_poly.pdbx_strand_id
1 'polypeptide(L)'
;MNTIRKTTFAILLLAACLIAACKADIARNSDGSINIETTISQEELQDVITASIADPLVKEVTVSMQQGYVLVYGERVRLNDSSRTDTLSFRLEMGVDNGQLTTRISDATLDGIAIEQDRVNLWNERINNRLARQPQRNTTLQSLLITPEAITMAWLVSK
;
A
#
# COMPACT_ATOMS: atom_id res chain seq x y z
N MET A 1 25.55 38.88 -17.41
CA MET A 1 24.13 38.86 -16.98
C MET A 1 23.39 37.52 -17.23
N ASN A 2 24.07 36.37 -17.38
CA ASN A 2 23.41 35.09 -17.72
C ASN A 2 23.60 33.94 -16.71
N THR A 3 24.36 34.14 -15.63
CA THR A 3 24.62 33.11 -14.61
C THR A 3 23.61 33.12 -13.46
N ILE A 4 23.06 34.29 -13.11
CA ILE A 4 22.09 34.44 -12.00
C ILE A 4 20.73 33.80 -12.35
N ARG A 5 20.34 33.75 -13.63
CA ARG A 5 19.05 33.15 -14.06
C ARG A 5 19.04 31.62 -14.04
N LYS A 6 20.20 30.96 -14.12
CA LYS A 6 20.30 29.49 -14.16
C LYS A 6 20.27 28.86 -12.76
N THR A 7 20.82 29.55 -11.77
CA THR A 7 20.80 29.10 -10.36
C THR A 7 19.41 29.20 -9.73
N THR A 8 18.61 30.22 -10.09
CA THR A 8 17.24 30.35 -9.56
C THR A 8 16.31 29.23 -10.05
N PHE A 9 16.48 28.74 -11.29
CA PHE A 9 15.67 27.64 -11.84
C PHE A 9 16.00 26.28 -11.20
N ALA A 10 17.27 26.04 -10.86
CA ALA A 10 17.69 24.79 -10.22
C ALA A 10 17.18 24.67 -8.77
N ILE A 11 17.08 25.80 -8.05
CA ILE A 11 16.56 25.82 -6.67
C ILE A 11 15.03 25.65 -6.67
N LEU A 12 14.32 26.20 -7.66
CA LEU A 12 12.87 26.05 -7.77
C LEU A 12 12.45 24.61 -8.10
N LEU A 13 13.25 23.91 -8.92
CA LEU A 13 13.00 22.50 -9.28
C LEU A 13 13.26 21.56 -8.08
N LEU A 14 14.26 21.86 -7.24
CA LEU A 14 14.58 21.08 -6.05
C LEU A 14 13.53 21.26 -4.93
N ALA A 15 12.91 22.45 -4.85
CA ALA A 15 11.82 22.73 -3.91
C ALA A 15 10.50 22.00 -4.27
N ALA A 16 10.26 21.72 -5.55
CA ALA A 16 9.07 21.01 -6.01
C ALA A 16 9.09 19.50 -5.68
N CYS A 17 10.27 18.88 -5.58
CA CYS A 17 10.39 17.46 -5.22
C CYS A 17 10.18 17.18 -3.72
N LEU A 18 10.19 18.19 -2.85
CA LEU A 18 10.03 18.00 -1.40
C LEU A 18 8.57 17.93 -0.94
N ILE A 19 7.60 18.19 -1.83
CA ILE A 19 6.16 18.21 -1.49
C ILE A 19 5.40 16.95 -1.93
N ALA A 20 6.09 15.98 -2.52
CA ALA A 20 5.51 14.68 -2.92
C ALA A 20 5.50 13.64 -1.78
N ALA A 21 5.82 14.04 -0.54
CA ALA A 21 5.84 13.15 0.60
C ALA A 21 4.52 13.24 1.37
N CYS A 22 3.69 12.20 1.27
CA CYS A 22 2.52 11.90 2.12
C CYS A 22 1.59 13.09 2.42
N LYS A 23 0.45 13.16 1.71
CA LYS A 23 -0.66 14.03 2.13
C LYS A 23 -1.24 13.46 3.43
N ALA A 24 -0.72 13.93 4.56
CA ALA A 24 -1.29 13.70 5.88
C ALA A 24 -2.02 14.97 6.30
N ASP A 25 -3.35 14.93 6.35
CA ASP A 25 -4.15 16.03 6.89
C ASP A 25 -4.23 15.87 8.41
N ILE A 26 -3.77 16.90 9.14
CA ILE A 26 -3.63 16.89 10.60
C ILE A 26 -4.61 17.88 11.21
N ALA A 27 -5.56 17.40 12.01
CA ALA A 27 -6.48 18.21 12.78
C ALA A 27 -6.29 17.97 14.28
N ARG A 28 -6.32 19.03 15.10
CA ARG A 28 -6.22 18.93 16.56
C ARG A 28 -7.59 19.06 17.20
N ASN A 29 -7.93 18.15 18.10
CA ASN A 29 -9.18 18.14 18.85
C ASN A 29 -9.08 18.99 20.13
N SER A 30 -10.24 19.38 20.67
CA SER A 30 -10.35 20.22 21.88
C SER A 30 -9.85 19.55 23.16
N ASP A 31 -9.83 18.21 23.20
CA ASP A 31 -9.29 17.39 24.29
C ASP A 31 -7.76 17.19 24.20
N GLY A 32 -7.12 17.74 23.16
CA GLY A 32 -5.69 17.63 22.92
C GLY A 32 -5.25 16.40 22.12
N SER A 33 -6.18 15.56 21.66
CA SER A 33 -5.92 14.50 20.68
C SER A 33 -5.74 15.07 19.27
N ILE A 34 -5.19 14.26 18.36
CA ILE A 34 -4.94 14.65 16.96
C ILE A 34 -5.57 13.62 16.02
N ASN A 35 -6.37 14.08 15.06
CA ASN A 35 -6.82 13.26 13.94
C ASN A 35 -5.81 13.40 12.80
N ILE A 36 -5.32 12.28 12.30
CA ILE A 36 -4.43 12.21 11.13
C ILE A 36 -5.17 11.41 10.07
N GLU A 37 -5.35 12.00 8.89
CA GLU A 37 -5.79 11.25 7.72
C GLU A 37 -4.57 10.91 6.86
N THR A 38 -4.43 9.65 6.47
CA THR A 38 -3.37 9.21 5.54
C THR A 38 -4.01 8.54 4.34
N THR A 39 -3.45 8.78 3.16
CA THR A 39 -3.94 8.20 1.90
C THR A 39 -2.85 7.35 1.25
N ILE A 40 -3.19 6.15 0.79
CA ILE A 40 -2.33 5.26 0.00
C ILE A 40 -2.88 5.22 -1.44
N SER A 41 -2.02 5.50 -2.42
CA SER A 41 -2.37 5.42 -3.84
C SER A 41 -2.33 3.98 -4.36
N GLN A 42 -2.89 3.74 -5.54
CA GLN A 42 -2.79 2.42 -6.19
C GLN A 42 -1.33 1.98 -6.41
N GLU A 43 -0.48 2.93 -6.83
CA GLU A 43 0.93 2.69 -7.13
C GLU A 43 1.69 2.31 -5.85
N GLU A 44 1.49 3.06 -4.77
CA GLU A 44 2.13 2.76 -3.49
C GLU A 44 1.67 1.40 -2.94
N LEU A 45 0.38 1.08 -3.09
CA LEU A 45 -0.14 -0.23 -2.71
C LEU A 45 0.46 -1.36 -3.56
N GLN A 46 0.63 -1.14 -4.87
CA GLN A 46 1.29 -2.08 -5.76
C GLN A 46 2.72 -2.36 -5.35
N ASP A 47 3.49 -1.33 -4.99
CA ASP A 47 4.85 -1.48 -4.50
C ASP A 47 4.90 -2.29 -3.20
N VAL A 48 4.00 -1.99 -2.26
CA VAL A 48 3.89 -2.72 -1.00
C VAL A 48 3.56 -4.20 -1.23
N ILE A 49 2.60 -4.49 -2.11
CA ILE A 49 2.17 -5.86 -2.42
C ILE A 49 3.28 -6.63 -3.13
N THR A 50 3.91 -6.03 -4.15
CA THR A 50 5.06 -6.60 -4.87
C THR A 50 6.18 -6.95 -3.91
N ALA A 51 6.52 -6.03 -3.00
CA ALA A 51 7.55 -6.24 -2.00
C ALA A 51 7.16 -7.25 -0.89
N SER A 52 5.86 -7.53 -0.72
CA SER A 52 5.35 -8.53 0.24
C SER A 52 5.36 -9.95 -0.33
N ILE A 53 5.02 -10.08 -1.61
CA ILE A 53 5.11 -11.36 -2.34
C ILE A 53 6.56 -11.86 -2.30
N ALA A 54 7.51 -10.97 -2.63
CA ALA A 54 8.96 -11.22 -2.58
C ALA A 54 9.40 -12.53 -3.26
N ASP A 55 8.72 -12.91 -4.34
CA ASP A 55 9.09 -14.03 -5.20
C ASP A 55 9.71 -13.47 -6.49
N PRO A 56 11.00 -13.73 -6.79
CA PRO A 56 11.65 -13.20 -7.99
C PRO A 56 11.06 -13.75 -9.28
N LEU A 57 10.29 -14.84 -9.24
CA LEU A 57 9.59 -15.40 -10.40
C LEU A 57 8.27 -14.66 -10.69
N VAL A 58 7.73 -13.93 -9.72
CA VAL A 58 6.54 -13.10 -9.93
C VAL A 58 6.96 -11.76 -10.54
N LYS A 59 6.30 -11.40 -11.63
CA LYS A 59 6.51 -10.23 -12.50
C LYS A 59 5.19 -9.54 -12.74
N GLU A 60 5.27 -8.30 -13.23
CA GLU A 60 4.10 -7.54 -13.69
C GLU A 60 2.94 -7.51 -12.67
N VAL A 61 3.26 -7.38 -11.38
CA VAL A 61 2.24 -7.28 -10.34
C VAL A 61 1.43 -6.02 -10.58
N THR A 62 0.14 -6.19 -10.80
CA THR A 62 -0.82 -5.12 -11.02
C THR A 62 -1.87 -5.15 -9.92
N VAL A 63 -2.17 -3.96 -9.41
CA VAL A 63 -3.21 -3.75 -8.39
C VAL A 63 -4.36 -2.98 -9.02
N SER A 64 -5.58 -3.42 -8.72
CA SER A 64 -6.80 -2.70 -9.07
C SER A 64 -7.63 -2.50 -7.81
N MET A 65 -7.75 -1.24 -7.38
CA MET A 65 -8.60 -0.91 -6.25
C MET A 65 -10.06 -0.89 -6.69
N GLN A 66 -10.91 -1.50 -5.88
CA GLN A 66 -12.35 -1.58 -6.06
C GLN A 66 -13.01 -0.95 -4.83
N GLN A 67 -14.31 -0.67 -4.90
CA GLN A 67 -15.03 -0.22 -3.72
C GLN A 67 -15.00 -1.31 -2.64
N GLY A 68 -14.27 -1.05 -1.55
CA GLY A 68 -14.17 -1.93 -0.38
C GLY A 68 -13.18 -3.10 -0.47
N TYR A 69 -12.46 -3.30 -1.59
CA TYR A 69 -11.45 -4.36 -1.69
C TYR A 69 -10.44 -4.08 -2.80
N VAL A 70 -9.42 -4.91 -2.91
CA VAL A 70 -8.33 -4.79 -3.88
C VAL A 70 -8.19 -6.10 -4.64
N LEU A 71 -8.15 -6.03 -5.96
CA LEU A 71 -7.78 -7.16 -6.81
C LEU A 71 -6.30 -7.06 -7.16
N VAL A 72 -5.59 -8.17 -7.02
CA VAL A 72 -4.17 -8.27 -7.37
C VAL A 72 -4.02 -9.31 -8.44
N TYR A 73 -3.23 -8.96 -9.46
CA TYR A 73 -2.82 -9.85 -10.54
C TYR A 73 -1.30 -9.82 -10.67
N GLY A 74 -0.71 -10.88 -11.20
CA GLY A 74 0.70 -10.91 -11.58
C GLY A 74 1.01 -12.12 -12.45
N GLU A 75 2.17 -12.10 -13.08
CA GLU A 75 2.66 -13.21 -13.89
C GLU A 75 3.78 -13.92 -13.15
N ARG A 76 3.68 -15.23 -12.97
CA ARG A 76 4.74 -16.02 -12.36
C ARG A 76 5.42 -16.91 -13.39
N VAL A 77 6.71 -16.70 -13.61
CA VAL A 77 7.52 -17.55 -14.48
C VAL A 77 7.63 -18.96 -13.88
N ARG A 78 7.42 -20.00 -14.70
CA ARG A 78 7.58 -21.38 -14.24
C ARG A 78 9.04 -21.70 -13.98
N LEU A 79 9.30 -22.39 -12.87
CA LEU A 79 10.67 -22.74 -12.47
C LEU A 79 11.37 -23.66 -13.49
N ASN A 80 10.62 -24.51 -14.18
CA ASN A 80 11.13 -25.49 -15.14
C ASN A 80 11.08 -25.02 -16.60
N ASP A 81 10.41 -23.90 -16.89
CA ASP A 81 10.23 -23.38 -18.25
C ASP A 81 10.04 -21.86 -18.21
N SER A 82 11.11 -21.12 -18.45
CA SER A 82 11.10 -19.66 -18.41
C SER A 82 10.31 -19.02 -19.56
N SER A 83 9.87 -19.80 -20.56
CA SER A 83 9.03 -19.31 -21.65
C SER A 83 7.54 -19.29 -21.30
N ARG A 84 7.17 -19.85 -20.13
CA ARG A 84 5.79 -19.95 -19.67
C ARG A 84 5.58 -19.19 -18.37
N THR A 85 4.46 -18.50 -18.32
CA THR A 85 3.97 -17.80 -17.14
C THR A 85 2.65 -18.42 -16.68
N ASP A 86 2.45 -18.41 -15.37
CA ASP A 86 1.19 -18.70 -14.72
C ASP A 86 0.59 -17.39 -14.19
N THR A 87 -0.73 -17.26 -14.22
CA THR A 87 -1.45 -16.09 -13.74
C THR A 87 -1.66 -16.19 -12.24
N LEU A 88 -0.96 -15.36 -11.47
CA LEU A 88 -1.24 -15.14 -10.06
C LEU A 88 -2.44 -14.20 -9.94
N SER A 89 -3.42 -14.55 -9.11
CA SER A 89 -4.49 -13.63 -8.73
C SER A 89 -4.93 -13.84 -7.30
N PHE A 90 -5.32 -12.78 -6.61
CA PHE A 90 -5.99 -12.86 -5.31
C PHE A 90 -6.78 -11.58 -4.99
N ARG A 91 -7.72 -11.70 -4.07
CA ARG A 91 -8.46 -10.58 -3.48
C ARG A 91 -7.87 -10.23 -2.12
N LEU A 92 -7.46 -8.98 -1.97
CA LEU A 92 -7.02 -8.40 -0.71
C LEU A 92 -8.14 -7.55 -0.11
N GLU A 93 -8.51 -7.87 1.12
CA GLU A 93 -9.42 -7.07 1.93
C GLU A 93 -8.63 -6.43 3.07
N MET A 94 -9.05 -5.22 3.44
CA MET A 94 -8.48 -4.49 4.56
C MET A 94 -9.59 -4.02 5.48
N GLY A 95 -9.30 -3.96 6.77
CA GLY A 95 -10.26 -3.61 7.79
C GLY A 95 -9.59 -3.02 9.02
N VAL A 96 -10.42 -2.65 9.98
CA VAL A 96 -10.00 -2.14 11.27
C VAL A 96 -10.45 -3.14 12.33
N ASP A 97 -9.51 -3.70 13.09
CA ASP A 97 -9.80 -4.52 14.26
C ASP A 97 -9.01 -4.02 15.46
N ASN A 98 -9.68 -3.83 16.60
CA ASN A 98 -9.07 -3.33 17.84
C ASN A 98 -8.17 -2.09 17.63
N GLY A 99 -8.59 -1.17 16.76
CA GLY A 99 -7.85 0.05 16.46
C GLY A 99 -6.60 -0.15 15.59
N GLN A 100 -6.44 -1.32 14.97
CA GLN A 100 -5.31 -1.66 14.11
C GLN A 100 -5.77 -2.00 12.70
N LEU A 101 -4.90 -1.73 11.74
CA LEU A 101 -5.09 -2.20 10.37
C LEU A 101 -4.99 -3.74 10.37
N THR A 102 -5.95 -4.38 9.71
CA THR A 102 -5.89 -5.81 9.40
C THR A 102 -6.01 -6.02 7.90
N THR A 103 -5.31 -7.02 7.39
CA THR A 103 -5.44 -7.47 6.00
C THR A 103 -5.87 -8.93 5.93
N ARG A 104 -6.57 -9.29 4.86
CA ARG A 104 -6.97 -10.66 4.55
C ARG A 104 -6.85 -10.92 3.07
N ILE A 105 -6.05 -11.91 2.70
CA ILE A 105 -6.01 -12.44 1.33
C ILE A 105 -7.07 -13.54 1.20
N SER A 106 -7.78 -13.54 0.09
CA SER A 106 -8.78 -14.54 -0.31
C SER A 106 -8.66 -14.88 -1.79
N ASP A 107 -9.20 -16.03 -2.17
CA ASP A 107 -9.28 -16.49 -3.57
C ASP A 107 -7.92 -16.47 -4.29
N ALA A 108 -6.85 -16.82 -3.56
CA ALA A 108 -5.50 -16.81 -4.08
C ALA A 108 -5.26 -18.01 -4.99
N THR A 109 -5.02 -17.74 -6.28
CA THR A 109 -4.83 -18.77 -7.30
C THR A 109 -3.61 -18.50 -8.17
N LEU A 110 -3.07 -19.58 -8.73
CA LEU A 110 -2.07 -19.61 -9.77
C LEU A 110 -2.63 -20.43 -10.94
N ASP A 111 -2.94 -19.80 -12.07
CA ASP A 111 -3.69 -20.41 -13.19
C ASP A 111 -5.01 -21.07 -12.74
N GLY A 112 -5.71 -20.43 -11.80
CA GLY A 112 -6.98 -20.94 -11.25
C GLY A 112 -6.83 -22.07 -10.24
N ILE A 113 -5.61 -22.53 -9.96
CA ILE A 113 -5.32 -23.51 -8.91
C ILE A 113 -5.03 -22.76 -7.61
N ALA A 114 -5.68 -23.16 -6.51
CA ALA A 114 -5.46 -22.54 -5.22
C ALA A 114 -3.99 -22.61 -4.77
N ILE A 115 -3.48 -21.49 -4.25
CA ILE A 115 -2.14 -21.38 -3.67
C ILE A 115 -2.14 -22.01 -2.27
N GLU A 116 -1.01 -22.57 -1.82
CA GLU A 116 -0.93 -23.13 -0.47
C GLU A 116 -1.17 -22.07 0.62
N GLN A 117 -1.94 -22.46 1.63
CA GLN A 117 -2.37 -21.53 2.68
C GLN A 117 -1.20 -20.90 3.45
N ASP A 118 -0.11 -21.64 3.66
CA ASP A 118 1.08 -21.12 4.35
C ASP A 118 1.73 -19.95 3.59
N ARG A 119 1.74 -20.01 2.26
CA ARG A 119 2.22 -18.90 1.42
C ARG A 119 1.29 -17.70 1.51
N VAL A 120 -0.02 -17.94 1.44
CA VAL A 120 -1.03 -16.89 1.60
C VAL A 120 -0.92 -16.22 2.96
N ASN A 121 -0.72 -16.99 4.03
CA ASN A 121 -0.52 -16.48 5.39
C ASN A 121 0.73 -15.60 5.50
N LEU A 122 1.86 -16.06 4.94
CA LEU A 122 3.10 -15.31 4.92
C LEU A 122 2.96 -13.98 4.15
N TRP A 123 2.28 -13.99 3.01
CA TRP A 123 2.02 -12.78 2.25
C TRP A 123 1.12 -11.83 3.04
N ASN A 124 0.06 -12.34 3.67
CA ASN A 124 -0.84 -11.54 4.47
C ASN A 124 -0.11 -10.87 5.64
N GLU A 125 0.75 -11.60 6.35
CA GLU A 125 1.59 -11.05 7.42
C GLU A 125 2.52 -9.94 6.91
N ARG A 126 3.20 -10.17 5.78
CA ARG A 126 4.11 -9.18 5.19
C ARG A 126 3.40 -7.93 4.72
N ILE A 127 2.23 -8.06 4.08
CA ILE A 127 1.41 -6.93 3.67
C ILE A 127 0.98 -6.15 4.90
N ASN A 128 0.46 -6.84 5.93
CA ASN A 128 0.04 -6.21 7.17
C ASN A 128 1.19 -5.43 7.81
N ASN A 129 2.38 -6.03 7.92
CA ASN A 129 3.55 -5.37 8.50
C ASN A 129 4.06 -4.16 7.70
N ARG A 130 3.88 -4.16 6.37
CA ARG A 130 4.29 -3.04 5.52
C ARG A 130 3.29 -1.89 5.53
N LEU A 131 1.98 -2.20 5.52
CA LEU A 131 0.92 -1.20 5.57
C LEU A 131 0.71 -0.65 6.98
N ALA A 132 0.90 -1.49 8.01
CA ALA A 132 0.88 -1.10 9.42
C ALA A 132 2.14 -0.33 9.83
N ARG A 133 2.82 0.39 8.92
CA ARG A 133 3.76 1.46 9.27
C ARG A 133 2.96 2.62 9.86
N GLN A 134 2.40 2.35 11.03
CA GLN A 134 1.53 3.21 11.80
C GLN A 134 2.27 4.51 12.13
N PRO A 135 1.53 5.63 12.23
CA PRO A 135 2.02 6.76 13.01
C PRO A 135 2.38 6.26 14.43
N GLN A 136 3.40 6.87 15.04
CA GLN A 136 4.08 6.46 16.29
C GLN A 136 3.15 6.03 17.45
N ARG A 137 3.74 5.51 18.54
CA ARG A 137 3.07 5.15 19.81
C ARG A 137 1.87 6.07 20.12
N ASN A 138 0.78 5.48 20.60
CA ASN A 138 -0.49 6.13 20.96
C ASN A 138 -1.42 6.48 19.79
N THR A 139 -1.39 5.69 18.71
CA THR A 139 -2.30 5.85 17.56
C THR A 139 -3.33 4.74 17.52
N THR A 140 -4.56 5.08 17.13
CA THR A 140 -5.68 4.16 16.94
C THR A 140 -6.30 4.43 15.58
N LEU A 141 -6.33 3.42 14.71
CA LEU A 141 -7.06 3.50 13.44
C LEU A 141 -8.56 3.50 13.75
N GLN A 142 -9.25 4.57 13.34
CA GLN A 142 -10.69 4.71 13.56
C GLN A 142 -11.50 4.20 12.37
N SER A 143 -11.03 4.47 11.16
CA SER A 143 -11.73 4.08 9.94
C SER A 143 -10.77 3.84 8.78
N LEU A 144 -11.21 3.00 7.87
CA LEU A 144 -10.56 2.72 6.59
C LEU A 144 -11.61 2.77 5.49
N LEU A 145 -11.31 3.49 4.41
CA LEU A 145 -12.13 3.58 3.21
C LEU A 145 -11.29 3.18 2.01
N ILE A 146 -11.79 2.25 1.20
CA ILE A 146 -11.17 1.85 -0.07
C ILE A 146 -12.09 2.30 -1.19
N THR A 147 -11.57 3.15 -2.07
CA THR A 147 -12.22 3.57 -3.31
C THR A 147 -11.36 3.13 -4.51
N PRO A 148 -11.86 3.24 -5.75
CA PRO A 148 -11.04 2.98 -6.93
C PRO A 148 -9.80 3.87 -7.06
N GLU A 149 -9.79 5.03 -6.40
CA GLU A 149 -8.70 6.02 -6.50
C GLU A 149 -7.66 5.86 -5.39
N ALA A 150 -8.07 5.51 -4.18
CA ALA A 150 -7.16 5.41 -3.03
C ALA A 150 -7.72 4.62 -1.85
N ILE A 151 -6.83 4.33 -0.89
CA ILE A 151 -7.19 3.90 0.47
C ILE A 151 -6.98 5.08 1.41
N THR A 152 -8.02 5.48 2.11
CA THR A 152 -7.96 6.53 3.13
C THR A 152 -8.09 5.92 4.52
N MET A 153 -7.19 6.29 5.42
CA MET A 153 -7.16 5.83 6.80
C MET A 153 -7.19 7.03 7.74
N ALA A 154 -8.12 7.02 8.70
CA ALA A 154 -8.24 8.05 9.72
C ALA A 154 -7.77 7.52 11.07
N TRP A 155 -6.78 8.19 11.65
CA TRP A 155 -6.10 7.82 12.88
C TRP A 155 -6.39 8.84 13.98
N LEU A 156 -6.63 8.36 15.19
CA LEU A 156 -6.63 9.17 16.39
C LEU A 156 -5.31 8.99 17.14
N VAL A 157 -4.64 10.09 17.46
CA VAL A 157 -3.44 10.11 18.31
C VAL A 157 -3.81 10.61 19.69
N SER A 158 -3.64 9.77 20.71
CA SER A 158 -3.83 10.14 22.11
C SER A 158 -2.52 10.63 22.75
N LYS A 159 -2.64 11.44 23.80
CA LYS A 159 -1.51 11.91 24.60
C LYS A 159 -0.81 10.78 25.34
#